data_AF-A0A1F7REC9-F1
#
_entry.id   AF-A0A1F7REC9-F1
#
_cell.length_a   1.000
_cell.length_b   1.000
_cell.length_c   1.000
_cell.angle_alpha   90.00
_cell.angle_beta   90.00
_cell.angle_gamma   90.00
#
_symmetry.space_group_name_H-M   'P 1'
#
loop_
_entity.id
_entity.type
_entity.pdbx_description
1 polymer ?
#
loop_
_entity_poly.entity_id
_entity_poly.type
_entity_poly.pdbx_seq_one_letter_code
_entity_poly.pdbx_strand_id
1 'polypeptide(L)'
;MIKLSLIIPVYNEEKCLADCLDSIAAQTVMPDEVIVVDNGSTDGSAEIARDYPFVKLIKQSKRGTVYARNLGFDTAKSILIGRIDADTILAKDWVESVKDSYVDVGQPKLYAATSASHFRNRLAVFWYVMHRLTYFWPSRWLLGHSTLVGSNMILTKQLWQRVRYDVCQRTDLHEDMDLAYHACKVGAQIEFFKYYKASVLARKMMSRVFSYPLMMLKIKFLNH
;
A
#
# COMPACT_ATOMS: atom_id res chain seq x y z
N MET A 1 8.70 21.74 2.95
CA MET A 1 8.44 20.57 3.81
C MET A 1 7.73 19.51 2.99
N ILE A 2 8.19 18.26 3.06
CA ILE A 2 7.56 17.13 2.38
C ILE A 2 6.27 16.76 3.10
N LYS A 3 5.16 16.73 2.35
CA LYS A 3 3.85 16.34 2.87
C LYS A 3 3.51 14.91 2.50
N LEU A 4 2.82 14.20 3.39
CA LEU A 4 2.39 12.81 3.20
C LEU A 4 0.89 12.64 3.50
N SER A 5 0.14 12.10 2.53
CA SER A 5 -1.22 11.62 2.75
C SER A 5 -1.19 10.10 2.90
N LEU A 6 -1.64 9.57 4.03
CA LEU A 6 -1.70 8.14 4.31
C LEU A 6 -3.10 7.60 4.02
N ILE A 7 -3.19 6.60 3.16
CA ILE A 7 -4.44 6.03 2.64
C ILE A 7 -4.64 4.62 3.19
N ILE A 8 -5.82 4.35 3.74
CA ILE A 8 -6.17 3.09 4.39
C ILE A 8 -7.51 2.58 3.81
N PRO A 9 -7.47 1.71 2.79
CA PRO A 9 -8.67 1.02 2.32
C PRO A 9 -9.18 0.04 3.40
N VAL A 10 -10.47 0.08 3.70
CA VAL A 10 -11.10 -0.72 4.77
C VAL A 10 -12.33 -1.46 4.23
N TYR A 11 -12.46 -2.74 4.56
CA TYR A 11 -13.67 -3.52 4.35
C TYR A 11 -13.75 -4.61 5.42
N ASN A 12 -14.66 -4.45 6.38
CA ASN A 12 -14.87 -5.37 7.49
C ASN A 12 -13.60 -5.71 8.30
N GLU A 13 -12.94 -4.69 8.86
CA GLU A 13 -11.69 -4.79 9.62
C GLU A 13 -11.84 -4.26 11.05
N GLU A 14 -13.03 -4.34 11.66
CA GLU A 14 -13.30 -3.82 13.02
C GLU A 14 -12.34 -4.37 14.08
N LYS A 15 -11.81 -5.58 13.86
CA LYS A 15 -10.90 -6.28 14.78
C LYS A 15 -9.47 -5.76 14.77
N CYS A 16 -9.08 -4.95 13.77
CA CYS A 16 -7.68 -4.57 13.55
C CYS A 16 -7.51 -3.07 13.30
N LEU A 17 -8.56 -2.39 12.82
CA LEU A 17 -8.48 -0.98 12.43
C LEU A 17 -8.07 -0.07 13.59
N ALA A 18 -8.55 -0.31 14.80
CA ALA A 18 -8.17 0.46 15.99
C ALA A 18 -6.65 0.41 16.22
N ASP A 19 -6.06 -0.79 16.28
CA ASP A 19 -4.60 -0.95 16.43
C ASP A 19 -3.81 -0.23 15.32
N CYS A 20 -4.31 -0.27 14.08
CA CYS A 20 -3.70 0.43 12.95
C CYS A 20 -3.71 1.94 13.17
N LEU A 21 -4.86 2.52 13.51
CA LEU A 21 -5.02 3.95 13.77
C LEU A 21 -4.25 4.40 15.02
N ASP A 22 -4.19 3.59 16.06
CA ASP A 22 -3.37 3.84 17.26
C ASP A 22 -1.88 3.92 16.90
N SER A 23 -1.40 3.05 16.00
CA SER A 23 0.00 3.09 15.54
C SER A 23 0.33 4.36 14.75
N ILE A 24 -0.66 4.95 14.07
CA ILE A 24 -0.53 6.23 13.38
C ILE A 24 -0.56 7.39 14.39
N ALA A 25 -1.43 7.32 15.39
CA ALA A 25 -1.48 8.32 16.46
C ALA A 25 -0.17 8.38 17.28
N ALA A 26 0.58 7.28 17.31
CA ALA A 26 1.87 7.16 18.00
C ALA A 26 3.09 7.55 17.14
N GLN A 27 2.91 8.12 15.94
CA GLN A 27 4.03 8.56 15.11
C GLN A 27 4.79 9.72 15.73
N THR A 28 6.12 9.74 15.59
CA THR A 28 6.98 10.86 16.01
C THR A 28 6.67 12.13 15.22
N VAL A 29 6.30 11.95 13.95
CA VAL A 29 5.81 12.99 13.05
C VAL A 29 4.49 12.53 12.45
N MET A 30 3.43 13.31 12.63
CA MET A 30 2.13 12.94 12.05
C MET A 30 2.16 13.04 10.52
N PRO A 31 1.47 12.13 9.80
CA PRO A 31 1.17 12.36 8.40
C PRO A 31 0.29 13.61 8.26
N ASP A 32 0.42 14.31 7.13
CA ASP A 32 -0.31 15.55 6.86
C ASP A 32 -1.81 15.31 6.62
N GLU A 33 -2.16 14.11 6.12
CA GLU A 33 -3.53 13.64 5.99
C GLU A 33 -3.60 12.15 6.28
N VAL A 34 -4.65 11.70 6.98
CA VAL A 34 -5.01 10.28 7.09
C VAL A 34 -6.38 10.10 6.49
N ILE A 35 -6.49 9.26 5.47
CA ILE A 35 -7.73 9.03 4.72
C ILE A 35 -8.09 7.56 4.83
N VAL A 36 -9.15 7.26 5.57
CA VAL A 36 -9.75 5.92 5.62
C VAL A 36 -10.81 5.83 4.53
N VAL A 37 -10.71 4.81 3.67
CA VAL A 37 -11.65 4.57 2.58
C VAL A 37 -12.47 3.33 2.90
N ASP A 38 -13.66 3.53 3.46
CA ASP A 38 -14.61 2.46 3.73
C ASP A 38 -15.25 1.96 2.42
N ASN A 39 -15.00 0.69 2.09
CA ASN A 39 -15.46 0.05 0.86
C ASN A 39 -16.76 -0.73 1.05
N GLY A 40 -17.67 -0.19 1.86
CA GLY A 40 -18.98 -0.77 2.13
C GLY A 40 -18.93 -1.81 3.24
N SER A 41 -18.23 -1.49 4.33
CA SER A 41 -18.20 -2.31 5.54
C SER A 41 -19.60 -2.45 6.13
N THR A 42 -19.88 -3.62 6.70
CA THR A 42 -21.12 -3.99 7.37
C THR A 42 -20.92 -4.27 8.86
N ASP A 43 -19.69 -4.12 9.34
CA ASP A 43 -19.27 -4.27 10.74
C ASP A 43 -18.96 -2.88 11.35
N GLY A 44 -18.38 -2.83 12.56
CA GLY A 44 -18.07 -1.59 13.25
C GLY A 44 -16.90 -0.76 12.69
N SER A 45 -16.33 -1.11 11.52
CA SER A 45 -15.13 -0.45 10.99
C SER A 45 -15.31 1.04 10.74
N ALA A 46 -16.48 1.45 10.24
CA ALA A 46 -16.72 2.85 9.90
C ALA A 46 -16.90 3.71 11.16
N GLU A 47 -17.46 3.13 12.22
CA GLU A 47 -17.63 3.74 13.54
C GLU A 47 -16.26 3.93 14.19
N ILE A 48 -15.44 2.89 14.22
CA ILE A 48 -14.05 2.95 14.72
C ILE A 48 -13.29 4.08 14.02
N ALA A 49 -13.35 4.18 12.69
CA ALA A 49 -12.65 5.25 11.97
C ALA A 49 -13.11 6.66 12.34
N ARG A 50 -14.39 6.84 12.73
CA ARG A 50 -14.93 8.16 13.14
C ARG A 50 -14.45 8.60 14.51
N ASP A 51 -14.08 7.65 15.38
CA ASP A 51 -13.62 7.95 16.74
C ASP A 51 -12.21 8.59 16.76
N TYR A 52 -11.48 8.54 15.64
CA TYR A 52 -10.15 9.14 15.50
C TYR A 52 -10.23 10.53 14.83
N PRO A 53 -9.96 11.63 15.55
CA PRO A 53 -10.20 12.99 15.04
C PRO A 53 -9.28 13.41 13.88
N PHE A 54 -8.12 12.76 13.71
CA PHE A 54 -7.21 13.01 12.60
C PHE A 54 -7.60 12.25 11.31
N VAL A 55 -8.62 11.38 11.37
CA VAL A 55 -9.06 10.57 10.24
C VAL A 55 -10.09 11.30 9.40
N LYS A 56 -9.83 11.39 8.10
CA LYS A 56 -10.83 11.70 7.09
C LYS A 56 -11.44 10.41 6.56
N LEU A 57 -12.62 10.06 7.05
CA LEU A 57 -13.39 8.92 6.55
C LEU A 57 -14.12 9.29 5.25
N ILE A 58 -13.91 8.49 4.20
CA ILE A 58 -14.66 8.57 2.95
C ILE A 58 -15.27 7.21 2.59
N LYS A 59 -16.46 7.23 2.00
CA LYS A 59 -17.16 6.02 1.56
C LYS A 59 -16.95 5.79 0.07
N GLN A 60 -16.63 4.56 -0.30
CA GLN A 60 -16.55 4.09 -1.69
C GLN A 60 -17.76 3.19 -1.99
N SER A 61 -18.62 3.66 -2.89
CA SER A 61 -19.84 2.95 -3.31
C SER A 61 -19.55 1.70 -4.16
N LYS A 62 -18.48 1.70 -4.95
CA LYS A 62 -18.10 0.57 -5.80
C LYS A 62 -17.22 -0.42 -5.03
N ARG A 63 -17.71 -1.63 -4.80
CA ARG A 63 -16.96 -2.69 -4.10
C ARG A 63 -15.71 -3.11 -4.86
N GLY A 64 -14.60 -3.27 -4.12
CA GLY A 64 -13.31 -3.73 -4.57
C GLY A 64 -12.15 -2.85 -4.07
N THR A 65 -11.09 -3.49 -3.59
CA THR A 65 -9.88 -2.83 -3.06
C THR A 65 -9.29 -1.80 -4.02
N VAL A 66 -9.33 -2.07 -5.34
CA VAL A 66 -8.85 -1.14 -6.38
C VAL A 66 -9.62 0.18 -6.34
N TYR A 67 -10.96 0.14 -6.20
CA TYR A 67 -11.79 1.34 -6.18
C TYR A 67 -11.59 2.16 -4.90
N ALA A 68 -11.42 1.48 -3.77
CA ALA A 68 -11.11 2.13 -2.50
C ALA A 68 -9.73 2.79 -2.55
N ARG A 69 -8.72 2.07 -3.03
CA ARG A 69 -7.36 2.61 -3.25
C ARG A 69 -7.39 3.82 -4.17
N ASN A 70 -7.98 3.70 -5.36
CA ASN A 70 -7.99 4.77 -6.36
C ASN A 70 -8.70 6.02 -5.82
N LEU A 71 -9.84 5.86 -5.15
CA LEU A 71 -10.55 6.98 -4.53
C LEU A 71 -9.70 7.68 -3.45
N GLY A 72 -9.00 6.91 -2.61
CA GLY A 72 -8.08 7.46 -1.63
C GLY A 72 -6.91 8.22 -2.29
N PHE A 73 -6.32 7.65 -3.33
CA PHE A 73 -5.20 8.26 -4.07
C PHE A 73 -5.64 9.52 -4.81
N ASP A 74 -6.85 9.54 -5.35
CA ASP A 74 -7.43 10.72 -5.98
C ASP A 74 -7.71 11.83 -4.96
N THR A 75 -8.16 11.46 -3.77
CA THR A 75 -8.49 12.39 -2.68
C THR A 75 -7.26 12.99 -2.01
N ALA A 76 -6.13 12.28 -1.98
CA ALA A 76 -4.87 12.72 -1.36
C ALA A 76 -4.40 14.09 -1.90
N LYS A 77 -4.00 15.01 -1.03
CA LYS A 77 -3.52 16.35 -1.43
C LYS A 77 -2.01 16.52 -1.33
N SER A 78 -1.33 15.63 -0.63
CA SER A 78 0.11 15.71 -0.41
C SER A 78 0.92 15.30 -1.63
N ILE A 79 2.18 15.72 -1.66
CA ILE A 79 3.14 15.33 -2.71
C ILE A 79 3.46 13.84 -2.66
N LEU A 80 3.52 13.25 -1.46
CA LEU A 80 3.60 11.81 -1.26
C LEU A 80 2.26 11.23 -0.84
N ILE A 81 1.94 10.06 -1.39
CA ILE A 81 0.82 9.22 -1.01
C ILE A 81 1.41 7.95 -0.42
N GLY A 82 1.09 7.65 0.83
CA GLY A 82 1.35 6.36 1.45
C GLY A 82 0.11 5.48 1.37
N ARG A 83 0.28 4.18 1.17
CA ARG A 83 -0.79 3.19 1.38
C ARG A 83 -0.33 2.16 2.39
N ILE A 84 -1.22 1.87 3.33
CA ILE A 84 -1.15 0.73 4.23
C ILE A 84 -2.48 -0.01 4.25
N ASP A 85 -2.47 -1.25 4.75
CA ASP A 85 -3.70 -2.01 4.97
C ASP A 85 -4.25 -1.74 6.39
N ALA A 86 -5.55 -2.02 6.58
CA ALA A 86 -6.23 -1.79 7.86
C ALA A 86 -5.73 -2.66 9.03
N ASP A 87 -4.94 -3.70 8.75
CA ASP A 87 -4.29 -4.56 9.74
C ASP A 87 -2.76 -4.36 9.82
N THR A 88 -2.28 -3.23 9.30
CA THR A 88 -0.89 -2.79 9.42
C THR A 88 -0.65 -2.01 10.72
N ILE A 89 0.44 -2.32 11.41
CA ILE A 89 1.00 -1.53 12.53
C ILE A 89 2.28 -0.86 12.07
N LEU A 90 2.32 0.47 12.13
CA LEU A 90 3.51 1.24 11.77
C LEU A 90 4.51 1.32 12.94
N ALA A 91 5.80 1.29 12.63
CA ALA A 91 6.82 1.73 13.59
C ALA A 91 6.66 3.24 13.84
N LYS A 92 7.03 3.71 15.04
CA LYS A 92 6.79 5.11 15.47
C LYS A 92 7.47 6.15 14.59
N ASP A 93 8.54 5.78 13.91
CA ASP A 93 9.37 6.60 13.03
C ASP A 93 9.04 6.41 11.53
N TRP A 94 7.93 5.73 11.20
CA TRP A 94 7.63 5.37 9.81
C TRP A 94 7.42 6.61 8.92
N VAL A 95 6.65 7.60 9.38
CA VAL A 95 6.39 8.84 8.60
C VAL A 95 7.66 9.65 8.40
N GLU A 96 8.48 9.78 9.44
CA GLU A 96 9.77 10.47 9.40
C GLU A 96 10.71 9.76 8.41
N SER A 97 10.86 8.45 8.53
CA SER A 97 11.67 7.62 7.62
C SER A 97 11.23 7.75 6.16
N VAL A 98 9.92 7.79 5.89
CA VAL A 98 9.38 8.02 4.54
C VAL A 98 9.76 9.39 4.00
N LYS A 99 9.63 10.44 4.82
CA LYS A 99 9.96 11.82 4.41
C LYS A 99 11.46 11.97 4.16
N ASP A 100 12.31 11.45 5.05
CA ASP A 100 13.76 11.54 4.94
C ASP A 100 14.29 10.77 3.74
N SER A 101 13.86 9.52 3.56
CA SER A 101 14.27 8.71 2.40
C SER A 101 13.88 9.34 1.06
N TYR A 102 12.72 10.02 0.96
CA TYR A 102 12.33 10.73 -0.25
C TYR A 102 13.23 11.95 -0.51
N VAL A 103 13.69 12.63 0.54
CA VAL A 103 14.68 13.70 0.44
C VAL A 103 16.03 13.15 -0.02
N ASP A 104 16.48 12.05 0.56
CA ASP A 104 17.78 11.41 0.27
C ASP A 104 17.91 10.98 -1.20
N VAL A 105 16.83 10.48 -1.82
CA VAL A 105 16.82 10.11 -3.24
C VAL A 105 16.68 11.30 -4.20
N GLY A 106 16.69 12.54 -3.69
CA GLY A 106 16.64 13.76 -4.50
C GLY A 106 15.23 14.18 -4.94
N GLN A 107 14.18 13.74 -4.23
CA GLN A 107 12.78 14.12 -4.47
C GLN A 107 12.31 13.96 -5.93
N PRO A 108 12.49 12.77 -6.53
CA PRO A 108 12.07 12.50 -7.90
C PRO A 108 10.57 12.72 -8.08
N LYS A 109 10.19 13.21 -9.27
CA LYS A 109 8.79 13.49 -9.65
C LYS A 109 7.96 12.23 -9.89
N LEU A 110 8.58 11.20 -10.48
CA LEU A 110 7.95 9.93 -10.81
C LEU A 110 8.61 8.85 -9.97
N TYR A 111 8.03 8.61 -8.80
CA TYR A 111 8.66 7.79 -7.77
C TYR A 111 7.66 6.97 -7.00
N ALA A 112 8.04 5.74 -6.70
CA ALA A 112 7.38 4.85 -5.77
C ALA A 112 8.42 4.07 -4.95
N ALA A 113 8.04 3.69 -3.75
CA ALA A 113 8.88 2.85 -2.92
C ALA A 113 8.04 1.91 -2.05
N THR A 114 8.65 0.80 -1.66
CA THR A 114 8.02 -0.19 -0.78
C THR A 114 9.04 -0.77 0.20
N SER A 115 8.55 -1.41 1.24
CA SER A 115 9.37 -2.26 2.11
C SER A 115 8.69 -3.58 2.41
N ALA A 116 9.45 -4.53 2.93
CA ALA A 116 8.89 -5.78 3.40
C ALA A 116 8.11 -5.56 4.69
N SER A 117 6.90 -6.10 4.73
CA SER A 117 6.09 -6.14 5.94
C SER A 117 6.55 -7.27 6.85
N HIS A 118 6.67 -6.98 8.15
CA HIS A 118 6.96 -7.98 9.18
C HIS A 118 5.66 -8.69 9.59
N PHE A 119 5.66 -10.02 9.68
CA PHE A 119 4.45 -10.75 10.07
C PHE A 119 4.34 -10.90 11.59
N ARG A 120 3.14 -10.70 12.16
CA ARG A 120 2.87 -10.81 13.60
C ARG A 120 2.40 -12.21 14.04
N ASN A 121 3.03 -13.30 13.56
CA ASN A 121 2.64 -14.66 13.96
C ASN A 121 3.85 -15.57 14.26
N ARG A 122 3.59 -16.75 14.86
CA ARG A 122 4.64 -17.73 15.21
C ARG A 122 5.44 -18.23 14.00
N LEU A 123 4.89 -18.10 12.80
CA LEU A 123 5.49 -18.49 11.53
C LEU A 123 6.03 -17.28 10.75
N ALA A 124 6.29 -16.15 11.41
CA ALA A 124 6.60 -14.89 10.73
C ALA A 124 7.80 -14.99 9.79
N VAL A 125 8.86 -15.68 10.24
CA VAL A 125 10.07 -15.94 9.45
C VAL A 125 9.74 -16.80 8.23
N PHE A 126 8.93 -17.84 8.40
CA PHE A 126 8.49 -18.69 7.29
C PHE A 126 7.71 -17.88 6.24
N TRP A 127 6.73 -17.08 6.67
CA TRP A 127 5.94 -16.24 5.76
C TRP A 127 6.78 -15.17 5.06
N TYR A 128 7.73 -14.58 5.78
CA TYR A 128 8.69 -13.66 5.20
C TYR A 128 9.53 -14.29 4.09
N VAL A 129 10.07 -15.49 4.33
CA VAL A 129 10.84 -16.25 3.33
C VAL A 129 9.96 -16.63 2.14
N MET A 130 8.76 -17.15 2.38
CA MET A 130 7.82 -17.52 1.30
C MET A 130 7.44 -16.32 0.45
N HIS A 131 7.18 -15.16 1.04
CA HIS A 131 6.89 -13.94 0.29
C HIS A 131 8.06 -13.53 -0.61
N ARG A 132 9.30 -13.62 -0.11
CA ARG A 132 10.48 -13.32 -0.92
C ARG A 132 10.64 -14.25 -2.11
N LEU A 133 10.48 -15.55 -1.88
CA LEU A 133 10.66 -16.59 -2.90
C LEU A 133 9.55 -16.61 -3.94
N THR A 134 8.31 -16.28 -3.56
CA THR A 134 7.14 -16.41 -4.45
C THR A 134 6.68 -15.09 -5.04
N TYR A 135 7.02 -13.95 -4.43
CA TYR A 135 6.57 -12.62 -4.84
C TYR A 135 7.73 -11.76 -5.35
N PHE A 136 8.69 -11.41 -4.48
CA PHE A 136 9.72 -10.43 -4.81
C PHE A 136 10.73 -10.91 -5.87
N TRP A 137 11.32 -12.09 -5.68
CA TRP A 137 12.31 -12.61 -6.63
C TRP A 137 11.70 -12.95 -7.99
N PRO A 138 10.57 -13.67 -8.08
CA PRO A 138 9.97 -14.00 -9.36
C PRO A 138 9.43 -12.75 -10.07
N SER A 139 8.84 -11.78 -9.36
CA SER A 139 8.34 -10.57 -10.02
C SER A 139 9.46 -9.77 -10.68
N ARG A 140 10.60 -9.61 -10.01
CA ARG A 140 11.75 -8.90 -10.57
C ARG A 140 12.33 -9.61 -11.79
N TRP A 141 12.35 -10.94 -11.81
CA TRP A 141 12.82 -11.71 -12.96
C TRP A 141 11.80 -11.77 -14.11
N LEU A 142 10.51 -11.98 -13.82
CA LEU A 142 9.45 -12.14 -14.81
C LEU A 142 9.00 -10.82 -15.44
N LEU A 143 8.89 -9.76 -14.62
CA LEU A 143 8.34 -8.46 -15.01
C LEU A 143 9.45 -7.42 -15.29
N GLY A 144 10.70 -7.71 -14.92
CA GLY A 144 11.85 -6.81 -15.14
C GLY A 144 11.92 -5.62 -14.17
N HIS A 145 11.01 -5.54 -13.19
CA HIS A 145 10.96 -4.46 -12.21
C HIS A 145 10.54 -4.95 -10.82
N SER A 146 10.84 -4.14 -9.79
CA SER A 146 10.35 -4.39 -8.44
C SER A 146 8.84 -4.17 -8.36
N THR A 147 8.15 -5.00 -7.58
CA THR A 147 6.72 -4.83 -7.27
C THR A 147 6.54 -3.93 -6.06
N LEU A 148 5.37 -3.32 -5.94
CA LEU A 148 4.94 -2.61 -4.75
C LEU A 148 4.17 -3.56 -3.83
N VAL A 149 4.30 -3.37 -2.52
CA VAL A 149 3.51 -4.08 -1.52
C VAL A 149 2.49 -3.11 -0.92
N GLY A 150 1.20 -3.33 -1.16
CA GLY A 150 0.16 -2.37 -0.77
C GLY A 150 -0.01 -2.16 0.72
N SER A 151 0.46 -3.09 1.55
CA SER A 151 0.48 -2.93 3.01
C SER A 151 1.55 -1.96 3.52
N ASN A 152 2.52 -1.60 2.67
CA ASN A 152 3.64 -0.73 2.99
C ASN A 152 4.27 -0.16 1.72
N MET A 153 3.61 0.84 1.13
CA MET A 153 4.15 1.54 -0.04
C MET A 153 3.91 3.04 0.02
N ILE A 154 4.76 3.75 -0.70
CA ILE A 154 4.61 5.18 -0.99
C ILE A 154 4.74 5.41 -2.49
N LEU A 155 4.10 6.47 -2.97
CA LEU A 155 4.29 6.98 -4.31
C LEU A 155 4.08 8.49 -4.34
N THR A 156 4.64 9.13 -5.36
CA THR A 156 4.39 10.54 -5.63
C THR A 156 2.99 10.74 -6.21
N LYS A 157 2.32 11.82 -5.82
CA LYS A 157 1.02 12.23 -6.39
C LYS A 157 1.11 12.39 -7.91
N GLN A 158 2.25 12.89 -8.40
CA GLN A 158 2.50 13.06 -9.82
C GLN A 158 2.60 11.71 -10.55
N LEU A 159 3.25 10.70 -9.96
CA LEU A 159 3.21 9.34 -10.50
C LEU A 159 1.78 8.82 -10.58
N TRP A 160 1.00 8.95 -9.51
CA TRP A 160 -0.40 8.52 -9.52
C TRP A 160 -1.20 9.20 -10.65
N GLN A 161 -1.12 10.53 -10.75
CA GLN A 161 -1.81 11.31 -11.79
C GLN A 161 -1.44 10.83 -13.19
N ARG A 162 -0.20 10.37 -13.40
CA ARG A 162 0.28 9.91 -14.70
C ARG A 162 -0.31 8.57 -15.10
N VAL A 163 -0.54 7.66 -14.16
CA VAL A 163 -0.93 6.26 -14.43
C VAL A 163 -2.39 5.92 -14.08
N ARG A 164 -3.11 6.82 -13.40
CA ARG A 164 -4.46 6.52 -12.83
C ARG A 164 -5.51 6.06 -13.82
N TYR A 165 -5.35 6.40 -15.10
CA TYR A 165 -6.25 5.99 -16.17
C TYR A 165 -5.82 4.70 -16.87
N ASP A 166 -4.57 4.28 -16.67
CA ASP A 166 -4.01 3.09 -17.29
C ASP A 166 -4.09 1.87 -16.36
N VAL A 167 -4.05 2.08 -15.03
CA VAL A 167 -4.12 0.99 -14.04
C VAL A 167 -5.40 0.18 -14.17
N CYS A 168 -5.25 -1.15 -14.17
CA CYS A 168 -6.36 -2.07 -14.32
C CYS A 168 -7.32 -1.99 -13.13
N GLN A 169 -8.63 -1.99 -13.41
CA GLN A 169 -9.69 -2.13 -12.40
C GLN A 169 -10.11 -3.58 -12.17
N ARG A 170 -9.28 -4.52 -12.63
CA ARG A 170 -9.52 -5.95 -12.60
C ARG A 170 -9.31 -6.49 -11.19
N THR A 171 -10.17 -7.43 -10.78
CA THR A 171 -10.08 -8.09 -9.46
C THR A 171 -9.27 -9.39 -9.48
N ASP A 172 -8.88 -9.87 -10.67
CA ASP A 172 -8.09 -11.09 -10.86
C ASP A 172 -6.57 -10.85 -10.91
N LEU A 173 -6.14 -9.60 -10.74
CA LEU A 173 -4.76 -9.17 -10.60
C LEU A 173 -4.54 -8.54 -9.22
N HIS A 174 -3.32 -8.67 -8.69
CA HIS A 174 -2.91 -7.89 -7.53
C HIS A 174 -2.73 -6.44 -7.97
N GLU A 175 -3.49 -5.54 -7.37
CA GLU A 175 -3.57 -4.15 -7.75
C GLU A 175 -2.23 -3.41 -7.60
N ASP A 176 -1.39 -3.84 -6.66
CA ASP A 176 -0.07 -3.25 -6.43
C ASP A 176 0.95 -3.69 -7.48
N MET A 177 0.83 -4.91 -8.00
CA MET A 177 1.66 -5.37 -9.12
C MET A 177 1.30 -4.63 -10.41
N ASP A 178 0.00 -4.44 -10.65
CA ASP A 178 -0.51 -3.65 -11.76
C ASP A 178 -0.02 -2.19 -11.69
N LEU A 179 -0.14 -1.56 -10.52
CA LEU A 179 0.37 -0.21 -10.30
C LEU A 179 1.89 -0.12 -10.55
N ALA A 180 2.66 -1.09 -10.07
CA ALA A 180 4.11 -1.14 -10.30
C ALA A 180 4.45 -1.27 -11.80
N TYR A 181 3.71 -2.09 -12.53
CA TYR A 181 3.89 -2.26 -13.98
C TYR A 181 3.64 -0.95 -14.75
N HIS A 182 2.52 -0.27 -14.47
CA HIS A 182 2.22 1.02 -15.12
C HIS A 182 3.19 2.12 -14.70
N ALA A 183 3.67 2.12 -13.45
CA ALA A 183 4.71 3.03 -13.00
C ALA A 183 6.03 2.83 -13.79
N CYS A 184 6.44 1.59 -14.02
CA CYS A 184 7.63 1.30 -14.83
C CYS A 184 7.46 1.72 -16.30
N LYS A 185 6.27 1.54 -16.89
CA LYS A 185 6.00 1.98 -18.28
C LYS A 185 6.21 3.48 -18.48
N VAL A 186 5.97 4.29 -17.46
CA VAL A 186 6.16 5.75 -17.52
C VAL A 186 7.54 6.21 -17.03
N GLY A 187 8.46 5.27 -16.81
CA GLY A 187 9.84 5.56 -16.39
C GLY A 187 9.98 5.95 -14.92
N ALA A 188 9.06 5.53 -14.05
CA ALA A 188 9.15 5.83 -12.63
C ALA A 188 10.30 5.06 -11.96
N GLN A 189 10.96 5.72 -11.02
CA GLN A 189 11.93 5.10 -10.13
C GLN A 189 11.19 4.31 -9.04
N ILE A 190 11.40 3.00 -8.99
CA ILE A 190 10.82 2.12 -7.97
C ILE A 190 11.92 1.56 -7.09
N GLU A 191 11.84 1.85 -5.79
CA GLU A 191 12.84 1.45 -4.81
C GLU A 191 12.30 0.56 -3.69
N PHE A 192 13.22 -0.20 -3.11
CA PHE A 192 12.95 -1.06 -1.96
C PHE A 192 13.75 -0.57 -0.76
N PHE A 193 13.08 -0.05 0.26
CA PHE A 193 13.73 0.45 1.47
C PHE A 193 13.69 -0.58 2.57
N LYS A 194 14.78 -0.68 3.33
CA LYS A 194 14.85 -1.58 4.49
C LYS A 194 14.28 -0.95 5.77
N TYR A 195 14.05 0.37 5.77
CA TYR A 195 13.80 1.13 6.98
C TYR A 195 12.32 1.42 7.25
N TYR A 196 11.42 1.27 6.25
CA TYR A 196 9.98 1.43 6.48
C TYR A 196 9.43 0.20 7.21
N LYS A 197 9.54 0.18 8.54
CA LYS A 197 9.08 -0.94 9.35
C LYS A 197 7.57 -0.85 9.52
N ALA A 198 6.87 -1.80 8.89
CA ALA A 198 5.45 -2.00 9.06
C ALA A 198 5.21 -3.48 9.37
N SER A 199 4.29 -3.76 10.30
CA SER A 199 3.95 -5.14 10.68
C SER A 199 2.51 -5.47 10.29
N VAL A 200 2.27 -6.64 9.72
CA VAL A 200 0.96 -7.07 9.20
C VAL A 200 0.54 -8.42 9.74
N LEU A 201 -0.76 -8.71 9.68
CA LEU A 201 -1.28 -10.05 9.94
C LEU A 201 -1.12 -10.94 8.71
N ALA A 202 -0.67 -12.18 8.87
CA ALA A 202 -0.46 -13.11 7.74
C ALA A 202 -1.76 -13.73 7.17
N ARG A 203 -2.95 -13.23 7.57
CA ARG A 203 -4.26 -13.82 7.23
C ARG A 203 -4.49 -13.92 5.73
N LYS A 204 -4.21 -12.82 5.00
CA LYS A 204 -4.45 -12.72 3.54
C LYS A 204 -3.39 -13.43 2.70
N MET A 205 -2.20 -13.66 3.25
CA MET A 205 -1.10 -14.33 2.55
C MET A 205 -1.32 -15.83 2.39
N MET A 206 -1.88 -16.49 3.41
CA MET A 206 -2.16 -17.93 3.40
C MET A 206 -2.99 -18.37 2.19
N SER A 207 -3.98 -17.58 1.81
CA SER A 207 -4.85 -17.87 0.66
C SER A 207 -4.24 -17.55 -0.72
N ARG A 208 -3.14 -16.77 -0.77
CA ARG A 208 -2.69 -16.12 -2.03
C ARG A 208 -1.31 -16.54 -2.50
N VAL A 209 -0.46 -17.10 -1.64
CA VAL A 209 0.95 -17.42 -1.98
C VAL A 209 1.09 -18.32 -3.21
N PHE A 210 0.14 -19.23 -3.43
CA PHE A 210 0.14 -20.15 -4.58
C PHE A 210 -0.40 -19.53 -5.88
N SER A 211 -1.06 -18.37 -5.80
CA SER A 211 -1.66 -17.69 -6.96
C SER A 211 -0.73 -16.70 -7.67
N TYR A 212 0.38 -16.31 -7.02
CA TYR A 212 1.30 -15.29 -7.53
C TYR A 212 1.88 -15.59 -8.92
N PRO A 213 2.34 -16.82 -9.24
CA PRO A 213 2.88 -17.11 -10.57
C PRO A 213 1.87 -16.89 -11.69
N LEU A 214 0.61 -17.32 -11.50
CA LEU A 214 -0.46 -17.10 -12.49
C LEU A 214 -0.74 -15.61 -12.71
N MET A 215 -0.75 -14.82 -11.64
CA MET A 215 -0.99 -13.38 -11.72
C MET A 215 0.15 -12.66 -12.45
N MET A 216 1.41 -13.03 -12.18
CA MET A 216 2.56 -12.48 -12.89
C MET A 216 2.53 -12.79 -14.39
N LEU A 217 2.13 -14.02 -14.77
CA LEU A 217 1.93 -14.38 -16.17
C LEU A 217 0.85 -13.51 -16.82
N LYS A 218 -0.31 -13.34 -16.16
CA LYS A 218 -1.36 -12.45 -16.67
C LYS A 218 -0.86 -11.02 -16.89
N ILE A 219 -0.05 -10.47 -15.97
CA ILE A 219 0.52 -9.12 -16.11
C ILE A 219 1.51 -9.06 -17.27
N LYS A 220 2.39 -10.06 -17.40
CA LYS A 220 3.37 -10.13 -18.50
C LYS A 220 2.70 -10.18 -19.87
N PHE A 221 1.55 -10.85 -19.95
CA PHE A 221 0.71 -10.95 -21.14
C PHE A 221 -0.48 -9.98 -21.12
N LEU A 222 -0.43 -8.88 -20.34
CA LEU A 222 -1.33 -7.73 -20.52
C LEU A 222 -0.97 -7.07 -21.87
N ASN A 223 -1.40 -7.71 -22.94
CA ASN A 223 -1.51 -7.10 -24.25
C ASN A 223 -2.68 -6.12 -24.16
N HIS A 224 -2.38 -4.83 -24.19
CA HIS A 224 -3.29 -3.85 -24.77
C HIS A 224 -3.16 -3.92 -26.28
#